data_AF-A0A382Q3B8-F1
#
_entry.id   AF-A0A382Q3B8-F1
#
_cell.length_a   1.000
_cell.length_b   1.000
_cell.length_c   1.000
_cell.angle_alpha   90.00
_cell.angle_beta   90.00
_cell.angle_gamma   90.00
#
_symmetry.space_group_name_H-M   'P 1'
#
loop_
_entity.id
_entity.type
_entity.pdbx_description
1 polymer ?
#
loop_
_entity_poly.entity_id
_entity_poly.type
_entity_poly.pdbx_seq_one_letter_code
_entity_poly.pdbx_strand_id
1 'polypeptide(L)'
;FGPEKARIGYVALVFCAFLSITVLATTGTLPMLTLIALLAIYFGINAIKVLYQYYDNRLLQPANAGTINMHLVTGILLCIGIWLGNPPL
;
A
#
# COMPACT_ATOMS: atom_id res chain seq x y z
N PHE A 1 7.91 10.72 20.52
CA PHE A 1 7.81 9.45 19.76
C PHE A 1 9.16 9.19 19.10
N GLY A 2 9.63 7.93 19.10
CA GLY A 2 10.91 7.53 18.49
C GLY A 2 10.72 6.54 17.33
N PRO A 3 11.79 6.23 16.58
CA PRO A 3 11.72 5.39 15.37
C PRO A 3 11.09 4.00 15.61
N GLU A 4 11.30 3.42 16.79
CA GLU A 4 10.70 2.15 17.20
C GLU A 4 9.16 2.16 17.27
N LYS A 5 8.55 3.23 17.79
CA LYS A 5 7.09 3.34 17.82
C LYS A 5 6.54 3.74 16.45
N ALA A 6 7.30 4.53 15.69
CA ALA A 6 6.92 4.97 14.35
C ALA A 6 6.80 3.80 13.36
N ARG A 7 7.67 2.77 13.43
CA ARG A 7 7.56 1.60 12.54
C ARG A 7 6.24 0.84 12.70
N ILE A 8 5.74 0.71 13.92
CA ILE A 8 4.46 0.02 14.19
C ILE A 8 3.30 0.83 13.58
N GLY A 9 3.32 2.16 13.76
CA GLY A 9 2.33 3.04 13.14
C GLY A 9 2.34 2.95 11.61
N TYR A 10 3.52 2.91 11.00
CA TYR A 10 3.65 2.69 9.56
C TYR A 10 3.04 1.36 9.11
N VAL A 11 3.34 0.25 9.79
CA VAL A 11 2.76 -1.07 9.46
C VAL A 11 1.23 -1.03 9.56
N ALA A 12 0.69 -0.41 10.62
CA ALA A 12 -0.74 -0.27 10.79
C ALA A 12 -1.38 0.53 9.66
N LEU A 13 -0.76 1.65 9.23
CA LEU A 13 -1.26 2.46 8.12
C LEU A 13 -1.25 1.69 6.80
N VAL A 14 -0.17 0.98 6.49
CA VAL A 14 -0.08 0.15 5.27
C VAL A 14 -1.15 -0.94 5.29
N PHE A 15 -1.31 -1.63 6.42
CA PHE A 15 -2.33 -2.66 6.57
C PHE A 15 -3.75 -2.10 6.38
N CYS A 16 -4.08 -0.99 7.05
CA CYS A 16 -5.38 -0.34 6.93
C CYS A 16 -5.66 0.16 5.51
N ALA A 17 -4.64 0.65 4.79
CA ALA A 17 -4.80 1.11 3.41
C ALA A 17 -5.17 -0.03 2.44
N PHE A 18 -4.54 -1.20 2.56
CA PHE A 18 -4.92 -2.34 1.72
C PHE A 18 -6.24 -2.98 2.17
N LEU A 19 -6.49 -3.05 3.48
CA LEU A 19 -7.76 -3.53 4.01
C LEU A 19 -8.94 -2.67 3.54
N SER A 20 -8.78 -1.35 3.47
CA SER A 20 -9.85 -0.46 3.00
C SER A 20 -10.20 -0.72 1.54
N ILE A 21 -9.22 -0.97 0.65
CA ILE A 21 -9.47 -1.36 -0.74
C ILE A 21 -10.29 -2.66 -0.79
N THR A 22 -9.92 -3.68 0.01
CA THR A 22 -10.64 -4.95 0.07
C THR A 22 -12.09 -4.77 0.54
N VAL A 23 -12.29 -4.01 1.62
CA VAL A 23 -13.64 -3.74 2.15
C VAL A 23 -14.47 -3.01 1.11
N LEU A 24 -13.97 -1.90 0.54
CA LEU A 24 -14.71 -1.10 -0.43
C LEU A 24 -15.06 -1.89 -1.70
N ALA A 25 -14.18 -2.77 -2.18
CA ALA A 25 -14.48 -3.63 -3.33
C ALA A 25 -15.54 -4.69 -3.00
N THR A 26 -15.45 -5.32 -1.82
CA THR A 26 -16.38 -6.39 -1.41
C THR A 26 -17.76 -5.87 -0.97
N THR A 27 -17.86 -4.61 -0.53
CA THR A 27 -19.14 -3.93 -0.27
C THR A 27 -19.73 -3.28 -1.51
N GLY A 28 -19.10 -3.41 -2.68
CA GLY A 28 -19.58 -2.87 -3.95
C GLY A 28 -19.41 -1.35 -4.12
N THR A 29 -18.67 -0.68 -3.23
CA THR A 29 -18.36 0.76 -3.34
C THR A 29 -17.32 1.02 -4.43
N LEU A 30 -16.40 0.09 -4.63
CA LEU A 30 -15.44 0.07 -5.74
C LEU A 30 -15.70 -1.14 -6.63
N PRO A 31 -15.40 -1.07 -7.94
CA PRO A 31 -15.46 -2.24 -8.81
C PRO A 31 -14.57 -3.36 -8.26
N MET A 32 -15.01 -4.62 -8.36
CA MET A 32 -14.25 -5.78 -7.86
C MET A 32 -12.86 -5.87 -8.50
N LEU A 33 -12.70 -5.36 -9.72
CA LEU A 33 -11.41 -5.29 -10.43
C LEU A 33 -10.37 -4.44 -9.68
N THR A 34 -10.77 -3.49 -8.83
CA THR A 34 -9.83 -2.70 -7.99
C THR A 34 -8.98 -3.55 -7.05
N LEU A 35 -9.38 -4.80 -6.77
CA LEU A 35 -8.57 -5.75 -5.99
C LEU A 35 -7.22 -6.07 -6.64
N ILE A 36 -7.01 -5.81 -7.94
CA ILE A 36 -5.68 -5.93 -8.57
C ILE A 36 -4.66 -4.99 -7.90
N ALA A 37 -5.09 -3.89 -7.28
CA ALA A 37 -4.22 -2.99 -6.54
C ALA A 37 -3.54 -3.67 -5.34
N LEU A 38 -4.09 -4.77 -4.82
CA LEU A 38 -3.47 -5.57 -3.76
C LEU A 38 -2.13 -6.21 -4.19
N LEU A 39 -1.86 -6.34 -5.50
CA LEU A 39 -0.55 -6.79 -5.98
C LEU A 39 0.60 -5.87 -5.54
N ALA A 40 0.31 -4.59 -5.27
CA ALA A 40 1.29 -3.64 -4.75
C ALA A 40 1.75 -3.93 -3.31
N ILE A 41 1.07 -4.84 -2.57
CA ILE A 41 1.48 -5.28 -1.22
C ILE A 41 2.91 -5.80 -1.23
N TYR A 42 3.38 -6.39 -2.33
CA TYR A 42 4.77 -6.84 -2.47
C TYR A 42 5.79 -5.74 -2.12
N PHE A 43 5.55 -4.50 -2.58
CA PHE A 43 6.41 -3.36 -2.28
C PHE A 43 6.30 -2.94 -0.81
N GLY A 44 5.10 -2.98 -0.24
CA GLY A 44 4.85 -2.70 1.18
C GLY A 44 5.58 -3.68 2.09
N ILE A 45 5.51 -4.98 1.82
CA ILE A 45 6.24 -6.02 2.57
C ILE A 45 7.74 -5.76 2.52
N ASN A 46 8.29 -5.44 1.35
CA ASN A 46 9.72 -5.14 1.21
C ASN A 46 10.11 -3.86 1.97
N ALA A 47 9.32 -2.80 1.89
CA ALA A 47 9.55 -1.58 2.65
C ALA A 47 9.51 -1.83 4.17
N ILE A 48 8.56 -2.64 4.65
CA ILE A 48 8.46 -3.04 6.07
C ILE A 48 9.70 -3.84 6.48
N LYS A 49 10.18 -4.80 5.67
CA LYS A 49 11.40 -5.56 5.98
C LYS A 49 12.61 -4.64 6.15
N VAL A 50 12.82 -3.71 5.21
CA VAL A 50 13.91 -2.72 5.29
C VAL A 50 13.72 -1.82 6.52
N LEU A 51 12.50 -1.36 6.77
CA LEU A 51 12.18 -0.53 7.93
C LEU A 51 12.56 -1.24 9.23
N TYR A 52 12.17 -2.49 9.42
CA TYR A 52 12.51 -3.24 10.64
C TYR A 52 14.01 -3.51 10.77
N GLN A 53 14.72 -3.70 9.66
CA GLN A 53 16.17 -3.92 9.66
C GLN A 53 16.96 -2.65 10.00
N TYR A 54 16.48 -1.48 9.57
CA TYR A 54 17.24 -0.22 9.62
C TYR A 54 16.53 0.93 10.35
N TYR A 55 15.52 0.65 11.17
CA TYR A 55 14.67 1.70 11.78
C TYR A 55 15.44 2.74 12.60
N ASP A 56 16.59 2.37 13.17
CA ASP A 56 17.44 3.25 13.99
C ASP A 56 18.71 3.71 13.24
N ASN A 57 18.72 3.56 11.92
CA ASN A 57 19.83 3.95 11.05
C ASN A 57 19.35 4.97 10.00
N ARG A 58 20.26 5.82 9.53
CA ARG A 58 20.04 6.75 8.41
C ARG A 58 19.70 6.02 7.09
N LEU A 59 19.87 4.70 7.03
CA LEU A 59 19.52 3.80 5.92
C LEU A 59 18.00 3.58 5.71
N LEU A 60 17.14 4.52 6.13
CA LEU A 60 15.69 4.51 5.85
C LEU A 60 15.33 4.85 4.39
N GLN A 61 16.27 5.39 3.61
CA GLN A 61 16.04 5.78 2.21
C GLN A 61 15.43 4.66 1.34
N PRO A 62 15.88 3.38 1.42
CA PRO A 62 15.30 2.31 0.62
C PRO A 62 13.88 1.93 1.08
N ALA A 63 13.56 2.04 2.38
CA ALA A 63 12.19 1.84 2.88
C ALA A 63 11.25 2.95 2.38
N ASN A 64 11.73 4.20 2.35
CA ASN A 64 10.98 5.33 1.78
C ASN A 64 10.76 5.16 0.27
N ALA A 65 11.80 4.77 -0.48
CA ALA A 65 11.68 4.47 -1.91
C ALA A 65 10.70 3.33 -2.17
N GLY A 66 10.75 2.26 -1.36
CA GLY A 66 9.77 1.16 -1.41
C GLY A 66 8.34 1.64 -1.16
N THR A 67 8.14 2.56 -0.22
CA THR A 67 6.83 3.17 0.08
C THR A 67 6.31 4.02 -1.08
N ILE A 68 7.16 4.81 -1.73
CA ILE A 68 6.79 5.61 -2.92
C ILE A 68 6.36 4.68 -4.05
N ASN A 69 7.16 3.65 -4.35
CA ASN A 69 6.83 2.67 -5.38
C ASN A 69 5.52 1.94 -5.06
N MET A 70 5.30 1.56 -3.80
CA MET A 70 4.04 0.97 -3.34
C MET A 70 2.85 1.88 -3.66
N HIS A 71 2.90 3.17 -3.30
CA HIS A 71 1.80 4.10 -3.57
C HIS A 71 1.58 4.31 -5.07
N LEU A 72 2.66 4.46 -5.85
CA LEU A 72 2.57 4.65 -7.29
C LEU A 72 1.90 3.45 -7.97
N VAL A 73 2.38 2.23 -7.68
CA VAL A 73 1.83 1.00 -8.26
C VAL A 73 0.39 0.77 -7.78
N THR A 74 0.10 0.98 -6.50
CA THR A 74 -1.28 0.91 -5.96
C THR A 74 -2.20 1.88 -6.70
N GLY A 75 -1.79 3.14 -6.85
CA GLY A 75 -2.58 4.17 -7.52
C GLY A 75 -2.84 3.87 -8.99
N ILE A 76 -1.81 3.44 -9.74
CA ILE A 76 -1.96 3.04 -11.15
C ILE A 76 -2.96 1.88 -11.27
N LEU A 77 -2.77 0.82 -10.47
CA LEU A 77 -3.63 -0.35 -10.50
C LEU A 77 -5.06 -0.03 -10.05
N LEU A 78 -5.24 0.86 -9.08
CA LEU A 78 -6.54 1.32 -8.62
C LEU A 78 -7.27 2.10 -9.73
N CYS A 79 -6.57 3.03 -10.41
CA CYS A 79 -7.12 3.77 -11.54
C CYS A 79 -7.54 2.83 -12.68
N ILE A 80 -6.70 1.84 -13.03
CA ILE A 80 -7.05 0.81 -14.03
C ILE A 80 -8.28 0.03 -13.58
N GLY A 81 -8.33 -0.41 -12.32
CA GLY A 81 -9.45 -1.17 -11.78
C GLY A 81 -10.77 -0.39 -11.76
N ILE A 82 -10.72 0.91 -11.47
CA ILE A 82 -11.90 1.80 -11.54
C ILE A 82 -12.34 2.00 -13.00
N TRP A 83 -11.40 2.36 -13.88
CA TRP A 83 -11.71 2.70 -15.27
C TRP A 83 -12.25 1.52 -16.07
N LEU A 84 -11.63 0.33 -15.93
CA LEU A 84 -12.04 -0.88 -16.66
C LEU A 84 -13.12 -1.68 -15.95
N GLY A 85 -13.24 -1.54 -14.62
CA GLY A 85 -14.26 -2.22 -13.83
C GLY A 85 -15.62 -1.52 -13.83
N ASN A 86 -15.68 -0.27 -14.27
CA ASN A 86 -16.91 0.49 -14.46
C ASN A 86 -16.85 1.28 -15.78
N PRO A 87 -16.85 0.60 -16.94
CA PRO A 87 -16.72 1.27 -18.22
C PRO A 87 -17.87 2.28 -18.39
N PRO A 88 -17.60 3.54 -18.76
CA PRO A 88 -18.66 4.48 -19.09
C PRO A 88 -19.46 3.93 -20.29
N LEU A 89 -20.79 3.95 -20.16
CA LEU A 89 -21.74 3.57 -21.21
C LEU A 89 -21.57 4.45 -22.45
#